data_AF-A0A6M2CSQ7-F1
#
_entry.id   AF-A0A6M2CSQ7-F1
#
_cell.length_a   1.000
_cell.length_b   1.000
_cell.length_c   1.000
_cell.angle_alpha   90.00
_cell.angle_beta   90.00
_cell.angle_gamma   90.00
#
_symmetry.space_group_name_H-M   'P 1'
#
loop_
_entity.id
_entity.type
_entity.pdbx_description
1 polymer ?
#
loop_
_entity_poly.entity_id
_entity_poly.type
_entity_poly.pdbx_seq_one_letter_code
_entity_poly.pdbx_strand_id
1 'polypeptide(L)'
;MPYLLISTQIRLENGPTIVGDRNSDPTLMEHLCARKITQPGNDFPEYRTDDPPRTVLNKLELMGYRVVAMSGIGQTCIWTLHKQ
;
A
#
# COMPACT_ATOMS: atom_id res chain seq x y z
N MET A 1 3.96 13.18 0.87
CA MET A 1 4.99 12.18 0.53
C MET A 1 5.02 12.00 -0.99
N PRO A 2 6.15 12.22 -1.67
CA PRO A 2 6.21 12.13 -3.14
C PRO A 2 6.24 10.69 -3.65
N TYR A 3 6.83 9.75 -2.91
CA TYR A 3 6.87 8.33 -3.28
C TYR A 3 6.02 7.49 -2.33
N LEU A 4 5.47 6.40 -2.87
CA LEU A 4 4.73 5.40 -2.12
C LEU A 4 5.07 4.00 -2.62
N LEU A 5 5.23 3.07 -1.68
CA LEU A 5 5.37 1.64 -1.95
C LEU A 5 4.15 0.94 -1.38
N ILE A 6 3.41 0.24 -2.23
CA ILE A 6 2.32 -0.62 -1.78
C ILE A 6 2.61 -2.05 -2.19
N SER A 7 2.11 -3.02 -1.42
CA SER A 7 2.32 -4.42 -1.74
C SER A 7 1.13 -5.29 -1.34
N THR A 8 1.00 -6.42 -2.02
CA THR A 8 0.08 -7.48 -1.61
C THR A 8 0.72 -8.82 -1.88
N GLN A 9 0.39 -9.81 -1.06
CA GLN A 9 0.70 -11.20 -1.37
C GLN A 9 -0.32 -11.72 -2.37
N ILE A 10 0.06 -12.68 -3.21
CA ILE A 10 -0.91 -13.33 -4.08
C ILE A 10 -2.02 -13.97 -3.22
N ARG A 11 -3.28 -13.94 -3.64
CA ARG A 11 -3.81 -13.60 -4.98
C ARG A 11 -4.19 -12.11 -5.10
N LEU A 12 -3.86 -11.48 -6.23
CA LEU A 12 -4.02 -10.04 -6.48
C LEU A 12 -5.48 -9.56 -6.52
N GLU A 13 -6.40 -10.50 -6.70
CA GLU A 13 -7.83 -10.28 -6.76
C GLU A 13 -8.41 -9.97 -5.37
N ASN A 14 -7.68 -10.27 -4.29
CA ASN A 14 -8.07 -10.05 -2.90
C ASN A 14 -7.06 -9.17 -2.14
N GLY A 15 -7.52 -8.56 -1.05
CA GLY A 15 -6.65 -7.97 -0.06
C GLY A 15 -6.13 -9.00 0.95
N PRO A 16 -5.39 -8.55 1.97
CA PRO A 16 -5.10 -7.15 2.28
C PRO A 16 -3.96 -6.56 1.44
N THR A 17 -3.99 -5.25 1.23
CA THR A 17 -2.88 -4.48 0.64
C THR A 17 -2.16 -3.70 1.75
N ILE A 18 -0.84 -3.86 1.84
CA ILE A 18 0.02 -3.01 2.68
C ILE A 18 0.24 -1.71 1.92
N VAL A 19 -0.08 -0.58 2.55
CA VAL A 19 -0.09 0.74 1.90
C VAL A 19 0.82 1.77 2.55
N GLY A 20 1.51 1.41 3.64
CA GLY A 20 2.43 2.33 4.30
C GLY A 20 3.17 1.71 5.49
N ASP A 21 4.16 2.45 5.94
CA ASP A 21 5.01 2.17 7.09
C ASP A 21 4.70 3.10 8.27
N ARG A 22 5.51 3.04 9.34
CA ARG A 22 5.37 3.86 10.56
C ARG A 22 5.21 5.36 10.28
N ASN A 23 5.92 5.89 9.29
CA ASN A 23 6.08 7.31 8.99
C ASN A 23 5.20 7.77 7.83
N SER A 24 4.33 6.90 7.32
CA SER A 24 3.40 7.23 6.25
C SER A 24 2.39 8.29 6.70
N ASP A 25 2.01 9.17 5.77
CA ASP A 25 1.12 10.32 5.98
C ASP A 25 -0.23 9.83 6.54
N PRO A 26 -0.59 10.18 7.78
CA PRO A 26 -1.81 9.68 8.41
C PRO A 26 -3.09 10.01 7.63
N THR A 27 -3.14 11.18 6.99
CA THR A 27 -4.31 11.63 6.21
C THR A 27 -4.50 10.76 4.97
N LEU A 28 -3.38 10.41 4.31
CA LEU A 28 -3.37 9.49 3.19
C LEU A 28 -3.81 8.08 3.63
N MET A 29 -3.29 7.59 4.76
CA MET A 29 -3.65 6.26 5.27
C MET A 29 -5.14 6.18 5.63
N GLU A 30 -5.70 7.24 6.20
CA GLU A 30 -7.13 7.35 6.50
C GLU A 30 -7.99 7.33 5.22
N HIS A 31 -7.58 8.07 4.18
CA HIS A 31 -8.27 8.06 2.88
C HIS A 31 -8.26 6.66 2.22
N LEU A 32 -7.20 5.88 2.44
CA LEU A 32 -7.11 4.50 1.98
C LEU A 32 -7.86 3.50 2.87
N CYS A 33 -8.54 3.98 3.91
CA CYS A 33 -9.22 3.18 4.94
C CYS A 33 -8.26 2.17 5.60
N ALA A 34 -6.99 2.54 5.76
CA ALA A 34 -5.96 1.65 6.27
C ALA A 34 -5.89 1.69 7.81
N ARG A 35 -5.63 0.52 8.40
CA ARG A 35 -5.41 0.34 9.83
C ARG A 35 -3.93 0.13 10.11
N LYS A 36 -3.41 0.79 11.14
CA LYS A 36 -2.04 0.59 11.62
C LYS A 36 -1.98 -0.68 12.48
N ILE A 37 -1.19 -1.66 12.06
CA ILE A 37 -1.09 -2.98 12.70
C ILE A 37 0.39 -3.31 12.89
N THR A 38 0.73 -3.95 14.00
CA THR A 38 2.04 -4.58 14.19
C THR A 38 1.83 -6.08 14.23
N GLN A 39 2.40 -6.80 13.26
CA GLN A 39 2.31 -8.26 13.26
C GLN A 39 3.18 -8.85 14.39
N PRO A 40 2.76 -9.96 15.03
CA PRO A 40 3.59 -10.65 16.00
C PRO A 40 4.96 -11.01 15.39
N GLY A 41 6.04 -10.63 16.06
CA GLY A 41 7.41 -10.84 15.59
C GLY A 41 8.04 -9.63 14.89
N ASN A 42 7.25 -8.62 14.51
CA ASN A 42 7.78 -7.37 13.97
C ASN A 42 7.91 -6.31 15.07
N ASP A 43 8.96 -5.50 15.00
CA ASP A 43 9.19 -4.31 15.85
C ASP A 43 8.72 -3.00 15.18
N PHE A 44 8.17 -3.10 13.96
CA PHE A 44 7.62 -1.99 13.20
C PHE A 44 6.13 -2.20 12.84
N PRO A 45 5.32 -1.13 12.90
CA PRO A 45 3.96 -1.16 12.41
C PRO A 45 3.89 -0.94 10.89
N GLU A 46 2.86 -1.51 10.27
CA GLU A 46 2.47 -1.31 8.88
C GLU A 46 1.03 -0.81 8.78
N TYR A 47 0.71 -0.06 7.73
CA TYR A 47 -0.67 0.28 7.40
C TYR A 47 -1.21 -0.73 6.39
N ARG A 48 -2.36 -1.34 6.71
CA ARG A 48 -3.05 -2.30 5.85
C ARG A 48 -4.49 -1.90 5.60
N THR A 49 -4.95 -2.08 4.37
CA THR A 49 -6.36 -2.02 4.00
C THR A 49 -6.82 -3.39 3.51
N ASP A 50 -8.09 -3.71 3.71
CA ASP A 50 -8.70 -4.97 3.26
C ASP A 50 -9.00 -4.94 1.74
N ASP A 51 -8.85 -3.77 1.10
CA ASP A 51 -9.00 -3.60 -0.34
C ASP A 51 -7.92 -4.37 -1.14
N PRO A 52 -8.28 -4.93 -2.31
CA PRO A 52 -7.30 -5.46 -3.26
C PRO A 52 -6.46 -4.33 -3.89
N PRO A 53 -5.24 -4.62 -4.38
CA PRO A 53 -4.32 -3.61 -4.90
C PRO A 53 -4.92 -2.76 -6.02
N ARG A 54 -5.78 -3.33 -6.88
CA ARG A 54 -6.47 -2.56 -7.96
C ARG A 54 -7.33 -1.43 -7.38
N THR A 55 -8.08 -1.67 -6.31
CA THR A 55 -8.90 -0.65 -5.66
C THR A 55 -8.03 0.42 -5.00
N VAL A 56 -6.93 0.02 -4.37
CA VAL A 56 -5.96 0.94 -3.77
C VAL A 56 -5.32 1.83 -4.83
N LEU A 57 -4.87 1.27 -5.95
CA LEU A 57 -4.29 2.02 -7.06
C LEU A 57 -5.28 3.06 -7.62
N ASN A 58 -6.56 2.71 -7.78
CA ASN A 58 -7.59 3.65 -8.20
C ASN A 58 -7.76 4.82 -7.21
N LYS A 59 -7.74 4.55 -5.90
CA LYS A 59 -7.81 5.61 -4.87
C LYS A 59 -6.58 6.53 -4.93
N LEU A 60 -5.40 5.95 -5.12
CA LEU A 60 -4.14 6.68 -5.23
C LEU A 60 -4.06 7.56 -6.49
N GLU A 61 -4.61 7.09 -7.61
CA GLU A 61 -4.74 7.88 -8.85
C GLU A 61 -5.52 9.18 -8.61
N LEU A 62 -6.66 9.11 -7.89
CA LEU A 62 -7.46 10.28 -7.53
C LEU A 62 -6.70 11.29 -6.65
N MET A 63 -5.65 10.84 -5.97
CA MET A 63 -4.78 11.67 -5.14
C MET A 63 -3.53 12.18 -5.87
N GLY A 64 -3.43 11.93 -7.18
CA GLY A 64 -2.33 12.37 -8.04
C GLY A 64 -1.10 11.45 -8.04
N TYR A 65 -1.21 10.22 -7.54
CA TYR A 65 -0.12 9.25 -7.66
C TYR A 65 -0.21 8.48 -8.97
N ARG A 66 0.94 8.29 -9.61
CA ARG A 66 1.08 7.43 -10.80
C ARG A 66 1.99 6.25 -10.49
N VAL A 67 1.64 5.06 -10.98
CA VAL A 67 2.54 3.90 -10.95
C VAL A 67 3.76 4.17 -11.83
N VAL A 68 4.95 4.04 -11.25
CA VAL A 68 6.24 4.19 -11.96
C VAL A 68 6.96 2.86 -12.18
N ALA A 69 6.73 1.89 -11.30
CA ALA A 69 7.29 0.54 -11.43
C ALA A 69 6.42 -0.49 -10.72
N MET A 70 6.51 -1.74 -11.17
CA MET A 70 5.92 -2.91 -10.52
C MET A 70 6.91 -4.06 -10.54
N SER A 71 7.00 -4.82 -9.44
CA SER A 71 7.89 -5.97 -9.30
C SER A 71 7.24 -7.08 -8.47
N GLY A 72 7.72 -8.30 -8.64
CA GLY A 72 7.34 -9.47 -7.84
C GLY A 72 8.54 -10.04 -7.10
N ILE A 73 8.39 -10.32 -5.80
CA ILE A 73 9.40 -10.96 -4.96
C ILE A 73 8.74 -12.09 -4.18
N GLY A 74 9.11 -13.34 -4.49
CA GLY A 74 8.50 -14.53 -3.89
C GLY A 74 7.01 -14.63 -4.23
N GLN A 75 6.15 -14.44 -3.22
CA GLN A 75 4.69 -14.45 -3.38
C GLN A 75 4.08 -13.05 -3.23
N THR A 76 4.91 -12.01 -3.26
CA THR A 76 4.50 -10.62 -3.04
C THR A 76 4.65 -9.81 -4.33
N CYS A 77 3.62 -9.06 -4.69
CA CYS A 77 3.69 -8.03 -5.71
C CYS A 77 3.81 -6.65 -5.06
N ILE A 78 4.66 -5.80 -5.63
CA ILE A 78 4.98 -4.46 -5.12
C ILE A 78 4.78 -3.45 -6.24
N TRP A 79 4.13 -2.34 -5.93
CA TRP A 79 4.02 -1.18 -6.83
C TRP A 79 4.73 0.01 -6.22
N THR A 80 5.57 0.65 -7.02
CA THR A 80 6.15 1.96 -6.71
C THR A 80 5.31 3.01 -7.39
N LEU A 81 4.84 3.99 -6.63
CA LEU A 81 4.09 5.14 -7.12
C LEU A 81 4.85 6.43 -6.82
N HIS A 82 4.67 7.43 -7.69
CA HIS A 82 5.16 8.79 -7.50
C HIS A 82 4.02 9.79 -7.69
N LYS A 83 3.94 10.79 -6.83
CA LYS A 83 2.98 11.88 -6.91
C LYS A 83 3.42 12.85 -8.01
N GLN A 84 2.61 13.01 -9.04
CA GLN A 84 2.87 13.95 -10.13
C GLN A 84 2.73 15.40 -9.70
#